data_AF-A0A953II65-F1
#
_entry.id   AF-A0A953II65-F1
#
_cell.length_a   1.000
_cell.length_b   1.000
_cell.length_c   1.000
_cell.angle_alpha   90.00
_cell.angle_beta   90.00
_cell.angle_gamma   90.00
#
_symmetry.space_group_name_H-M   'P 1'
#
loop_
_entity.id
_entity.type
_entity.pdbx_description
1 polymer ?
#
loop_
_entity_poly.entity_id
_entity_poly.type
_entity_poly.pdbx_seq_one_letter_code
_entity_poly.pdbx_strand_id
1 'polypeptide(L)'
;MSRLPRAQEYLKTGFTAEAASAAKFRAAAARAQAAGQPNLAKAWLELAGEKDALAIRQLEAAGLVRDGGEDLAAALAEERYENDSLYPRMVREVDAATAAVFESVAQKQREHLARLESLLDALTRSSGDLAG
;
A
#
# COMPACT_ATOMS: atom_id res chain seq x y z
N MET A 1 -26.67 -20.09 3.43
CA MET A 1 -25.19 -20.07 3.57
C MET A 1 -24.68 -18.74 3.07
N SER A 2 -23.98 -17.98 3.93
CA SER A 2 -23.54 -16.62 3.61
C SER A 2 -22.58 -16.63 2.41
N ARG A 3 -22.94 -15.94 1.32
CA ARG A 3 -22.07 -15.74 0.13
C ARG A 3 -21.05 -14.61 0.36
N LEU A 4 -21.22 -13.84 1.42
CA LEU A 4 -20.43 -12.66 1.75
C LEU A 4 -18.95 -12.97 2.06
N PRO A 5 -18.58 -14.04 2.80
CA PRO A 5 -17.17 -14.31 3.12
C PRO A 5 -16.31 -14.56 1.86
N ARG A 6 -16.85 -15.34 0.91
CA ARG A 6 -16.16 -15.62 -0.36
C ARG A 6 -16.07 -14.40 -1.27
N ALA A 7 -17.12 -13.58 -1.31
CA ALA A 7 -17.10 -12.34 -2.09
C ALA A 7 -16.00 -11.39 -1.59
N GLN A 8 -15.91 -11.20 -0.27
CA GLN A 8 -14.89 -10.35 0.34
C GLN A 8 -13.46 -10.88 0.12
N GLU A 9 -13.26 -12.19 0.25
CA GLU A 9 -11.97 -12.83 -0.03
C GLU A 9 -11.52 -12.64 -1.49
N TYR A 10 -12.44 -12.80 -2.45
CA TYR A 10 -12.13 -12.61 -3.87
C TYR A 10 -11.83 -11.16 -4.21
N LEU A 11 -12.51 -10.19 -3.60
CA LEU A 11 -12.20 -8.77 -3.80
C LEU A 11 -10.80 -8.42 -3.27
N LYS A 12 -10.42 -8.93 -2.08
CA LYS A 12 -9.07 -8.74 -1.54
C LYS A 12 -8.00 -9.42 -2.41
N THR A 13 -8.27 -10.64 -2.85
CA THR A 13 -7.36 -11.39 -3.73
C THR A 13 -7.13 -10.66 -5.05
N GLY A 14 -8.20 -10.18 -5.67
CA GLY A 14 -8.10 -9.44 -6.92
C GLY A 14 -7.43 -8.07 -6.73
N PHE A 15 -7.68 -7.36 -5.62
CA PHE A 15 -6.93 -6.16 -5.25
C PHE A 15 -5.42 -6.42 -5.23
N THR A 16 -4.97 -7.46 -4.50
CA THR A 16 -3.55 -7.82 -4.42
C THR A 16 -2.97 -8.15 -5.80
N ALA A 17 -3.73 -8.86 -6.64
CA ALA A 17 -3.29 -9.21 -8.00
C ALA A 17 -3.10 -7.97 -8.90
N GLU A 18 -4.03 -7.02 -8.85
CA GLU A 18 -3.95 -5.80 -9.66
C GLU A 18 -2.85 -4.86 -9.15
N ALA A 19 -2.74 -4.65 -7.83
CA ALA A 19 -1.68 -3.85 -7.23
C ALA A 19 -0.28 -4.40 -7.53
N ALA A 20 -0.10 -5.73 -7.42
CA ALA A 20 1.16 -6.38 -7.78
C ALA A 20 1.47 -6.24 -9.28
N SER A 21 0.47 -6.26 -10.15
CA SER A 21 0.65 -6.05 -11.59
C SER A 21 1.06 -4.61 -11.90
N ALA A 22 0.44 -3.63 -11.25
CA ALA A 22 0.82 -2.22 -11.40
C ALA A 22 2.28 -1.97 -10.99
N ALA A 23 2.72 -2.54 -9.86
CA ALA A 23 4.12 -2.45 -9.43
C ALA A 23 5.09 -3.07 -10.44
N LYS A 24 4.76 -4.24 -11.01
CA LYS A 24 5.55 -4.87 -12.08
C LYS A 24 5.64 -4.02 -13.33
N PHE A 25 4.54 -3.39 -13.74
CA PHE A 25 4.51 -2.54 -14.94
C PHE A 25 5.32 -1.25 -14.74
N ARG A 26 5.31 -0.65 -13.54
CA ARG A 26 6.20 0.47 -13.20
C ARG A 26 7.68 0.08 -13.28
N ALA A 27 8.04 -1.10 -12.77
CA ALA A 27 9.40 -1.61 -12.89
C ALA A 27 9.80 -1.85 -14.37
N ALA A 28 8.90 -2.39 -15.18
CA ALA A 28 9.10 -2.55 -16.62
C ALA A 28 9.26 -1.20 -17.34
N ALA A 29 8.47 -0.19 -16.95
CA ALA A 29 8.59 1.17 -17.48
C ALA A 29 9.96 1.78 -17.17
N ALA A 30 10.44 1.67 -15.93
CA ALA A 30 11.75 2.17 -15.52
C ALA A 30 12.88 1.50 -16.34
N ARG A 31 12.76 0.18 -16.59
CA ARG A 31 13.71 -0.55 -17.44
C ARG A 31 13.66 -0.09 -18.90
N ALA A 32 12.46 0.08 -19.46
CA ALA A 32 12.30 0.57 -20.84
C ALA A 32 12.88 1.98 -21.01
N GLN A 33 12.69 2.85 -20.01
CA GLN A 33 13.27 4.19 -19.99
C GLN A 33 14.80 4.12 -19.98
N ALA A 34 15.40 3.30 -19.11
CA ALA A 34 16.85 3.10 -19.05
C ALA A 34 17.43 2.52 -20.36
N ALA A 35 16.62 1.76 -21.11
CA ALA A 35 16.98 1.21 -22.41
C ALA A 35 16.77 2.18 -23.59
N GLY A 36 16.39 3.44 -23.34
CA GLY A 36 16.13 4.42 -24.39
C GLY A 36 14.86 4.16 -25.19
N GLN A 37 13.86 3.51 -24.60
CA GLN A 37 12.57 3.18 -25.22
C GLN A 37 11.42 3.98 -24.57
N PRO A 38 11.37 5.32 -24.76
CA PRO A 38 10.43 6.19 -24.03
C PRO A 38 8.96 5.90 -24.34
N ASN A 39 8.63 5.51 -25.58
CA ASN A 39 7.26 5.17 -25.95
C ASN A 39 6.79 3.87 -25.26
N LEU A 40 7.68 2.89 -25.11
CA LEU A 40 7.37 1.66 -24.37
C LEU A 40 7.24 1.93 -22.87
N ALA A 41 8.13 2.78 -22.32
CA ALA A 41 8.04 3.21 -20.92
C ALA A 41 6.69 3.89 -20.64
N LYS A 42 6.26 4.80 -21.54
CA LYS A 42 4.95 5.45 -21.46
C LYS A 42 3.79 4.45 -21.47
N ALA A 43 3.78 3.51 -22.42
CA ALA A 43 2.74 2.49 -22.50
C ALA A 43 2.66 1.62 -21.23
N TRP A 44 3.81 1.27 -20.64
CA TRP A 44 3.84 0.55 -19.36
C TRP A 44 3.27 1.37 -18.20
N LEU A 45 3.53 2.68 -18.15
CA LEU A 45 2.97 3.56 -17.12
C LEU A 45 1.46 3.72 -17.26
N GLU A 46 0.95 3.82 -18.49
CA GLU A 46 -0.49 3.86 -18.77
C GLU A 46 -1.18 2.59 -18.24
N LEU A 47 -0.63 1.41 -18.58
CA LEU A 47 -1.14 0.14 -18.05
C LEU A 47 -1.04 0.04 -16.53
N ALA A 48 0.02 0.56 -15.91
CA ALA A 48 0.14 0.58 -14.46
C ALA A 48 -0.95 1.44 -13.81
N GLY A 49 -1.29 2.59 -14.41
CA GLY A 49 -2.39 3.44 -13.95
C GLY A 49 -3.76 2.76 -14.07
N GLU A 50 -4.01 2.05 -15.17
CA GLU A 50 -5.24 1.25 -15.32
C GLU A 50 -5.34 0.15 -14.26
N LYS A 51 -4.22 -0.51 -13.95
CA LYS A 51 -4.15 -1.55 -12.91
C LYS A 51 -4.43 -1.00 -11.51
N ASP A 52 -3.88 0.17 -11.18
CA ASP A 52 -4.22 0.86 -9.93
C ASP A 52 -5.73 1.18 -9.85
N ALA A 53 -6.33 1.69 -10.93
CA ALA A 53 -7.77 2.00 -10.94
C ALA A 53 -8.63 0.74 -10.71
N LEU A 54 -8.24 -0.40 -11.27
CA LEU A 54 -8.89 -1.69 -11.01
C LEU A 54 -8.69 -2.18 -9.57
N ALA A 55 -7.51 -1.94 -8.98
CA ALA A 55 -7.22 -2.28 -7.59
C ALA A 55 -8.09 -1.43 -6.63
N ILE A 56 -8.17 -0.12 -6.86
CA ILE A 56 -8.98 0.82 -6.06
C ILE A 56 -10.46 0.42 -6.10
N ARG A 57 -11.01 0.14 -7.29
CA ARG A 57 -12.40 -0.30 -7.44
C ARG A 57 -12.72 -1.54 -6.57
N GLN A 58 -11.75 -2.45 -6.42
CA GLN A 58 -11.93 -3.66 -5.62
C GLN A 58 -11.81 -3.39 -4.11
N LEU A 59 -10.94 -2.46 -3.68
CA LEU A 59 -10.90 -2.00 -2.28
C LEU A 59 -12.20 -1.31 -1.87
N GLU A 60 -12.73 -0.45 -2.73
CA GLU A 60 -14.02 0.22 -2.50
C GLU A 60 -15.16 -0.80 -2.38
N ALA A 61 -15.23 -1.75 -3.32
CA ALA A 61 -16.23 -2.82 -3.26
C ALA A 61 -16.07 -3.75 -2.05
N ALA A 62 -14.85 -3.87 -1.51
CA ALA A 62 -14.57 -4.60 -0.27
C ALA A 62 -14.93 -3.80 0.99
N GLY A 63 -15.27 -2.51 0.87
CA GLY A 63 -15.54 -1.63 2.00
C GLY A 63 -14.30 -1.27 2.81
N LEU A 64 -13.12 -1.29 2.17
CA LEU A 64 -11.84 -1.00 2.81
C LEU A 64 -11.39 0.46 2.63
N VAL A 65 -12.12 1.25 1.85
CA VAL A 65 -11.98 2.71 1.77
C VAL A 65 -13.14 3.32 2.54
N ARG A 66 -12.83 4.10 3.57
CA ARG A 66 -13.78 4.64 4.55
C ARG A 66 -13.65 6.15 4.65
N ASP A 67 -14.57 6.78 5.36
CA ASP A 67 -14.61 8.23 5.50
C ASP A 67 -13.88 8.71 6.77
N GLY A 68 -13.56 10.00 6.77
CA GLY A 68 -12.98 10.69 7.92
C GLY A 68 -11.64 10.10 8.39
N GLY A 69 -11.52 9.89 9.69
CA GLY A 69 -10.29 9.39 10.32
C GLY A 69 -10.13 7.86 10.30
N GLU A 70 -11.10 7.10 9.79
CA GLU A 70 -11.06 5.64 9.85
C GLU A 70 -9.96 5.04 8.97
N ASP A 71 -9.75 5.58 7.77
CA ASP A 71 -8.66 5.17 6.87
C ASP A 71 -7.29 5.46 7.48
N LEU A 72 -7.16 6.61 8.18
CA LEU A 72 -5.93 6.97 8.87
C LEU A 72 -5.64 6.02 10.05
N ALA A 73 -6.67 5.66 10.83
CA ALA A 73 -6.53 4.70 11.92
C ALA A 73 -6.18 3.30 11.39
N ALA A 74 -6.77 2.88 10.26
CA ALA A 74 -6.47 1.62 9.62
C ALA A 74 -5.01 1.58 9.11
N ALA A 75 -4.56 2.62 8.42
CA ALA A 75 -3.18 2.75 7.95
C ALA A 75 -2.17 2.73 9.11
N LEU A 76 -2.46 3.43 10.21
CA LEU A 76 -1.63 3.40 11.42
C LEU A 76 -1.52 1.99 12.01
N ALA A 77 -2.62 1.26 12.09
CA ALA A 77 -2.63 -0.10 12.61
C ALA A 77 -1.80 -1.05 11.74
N GLU A 78 -1.89 -0.90 10.41
CA GLU A 78 -1.10 -1.67 9.45
C GLU A 78 0.40 -1.35 9.59
N GLU A 79 0.79 -0.07 9.55
CA GLU A 79 2.19 0.33 9.71
C GLU A 79 2.78 -0.11 11.05
N ARG A 80 2.02 -0.05 12.16
CA ARG A 80 2.47 -0.58 13.46
C ARG A 80 2.72 -2.09 13.39
N TYR A 81 1.78 -2.86 12.85
CA TYR A 81 1.97 -4.30 12.68
C TYR A 81 3.19 -4.63 11.83
N GLU A 82 3.41 -3.88 10.75
CA GLU A 82 4.55 -4.06 9.87
C GLU A 82 5.88 -3.81 10.58
N ASN A 83 5.97 -2.70 11.32
CA ASN A 83 7.16 -2.29 12.06
C ASN A 83 7.45 -3.19 13.27
N ASP A 84 6.43 -3.56 14.03
CA ASP A 84 6.58 -4.24 15.32
C ASP A 84 6.69 -5.76 15.17
N SER A 85 6.10 -6.32 14.10
CA SER A 85 5.93 -7.77 13.95
C SER A 85 6.36 -8.31 12.60
N LEU A 86 5.82 -7.79 11.49
CA LEU A 86 5.97 -8.43 10.17
C LEU A 86 7.42 -8.43 9.69
N TYR A 87 8.02 -7.26 9.49
CA TYR A 87 9.38 -7.17 8.95
C TYR A 87 10.44 -7.69 9.93
N PRO A 88 10.38 -7.42 11.26
CA PRO A 88 11.30 -8.03 12.21
C PRO A 88 11.28 -9.56 12.21
N ARG A 89 10.12 -10.17 11.94
CA ARG A 89 10.02 -11.62 11.76
C ARG A 89 10.66 -12.06 10.44
N MET A 90 10.30 -11.43 9.32
CA MET A 90 10.82 -11.78 7.99
C MET A 90 12.35 -11.70 7.94
N VAL A 91 12.95 -10.64 8.49
CA VAL A 91 14.41 -10.44 8.53
C VAL A 91 15.14 -11.59 9.24
N ARG A 92 14.53 -12.19 10.28
CA ARG A 92 15.13 -13.30 11.04
C ARG A 92 15.03 -14.66 10.35
N GLU A 93 14.13 -14.80 9.37
CA GLU A 93 13.78 -16.08 8.74
C GLU A 93 14.43 -16.26 7.35
N VAL A 94 15.21 -15.30 6.87
CA VAL A 94 15.78 -15.29 5.51
C VAL A 94 17.30 -15.13 5.50
N ASP A 95 17.93 -15.36 4.35
CA ASP A 95 19.36 -15.12 4.17
C ASP A 95 19.73 -13.63 4.27
N ALA A 96 21.02 -13.35 4.45
CA ALA A 96 21.51 -11.98 4.67
C ALA A 96 21.20 -11.00 3.52
N ALA A 97 21.18 -11.47 2.27
CA ALA A 97 20.90 -10.61 1.12
C ALA A 97 19.42 -10.22 1.09
N THR A 98 18.53 -11.18 1.34
CA THR A 98 17.09 -10.97 1.45
C THR A 98 16.74 -10.15 2.70
N ALA A 99 17.42 -10.38 3.81
CA ALA A 99 17.27 -9.63 5.06
C ALA A 99 17.57 -8.13 4.85
N ALA A 100 18.66 -7.80 4.15
CA ALA A 100 19.02 -6.42 3.86
C ALA A 100 17.95 -5.68 3.04
N VAL A 101 17.25 -6.38 2.14
CA VAL A 101 16.10 -5.81 1.41
C VAL A 101 14.97 -5.50 2.38
N PHE A 102 14.57 -6.44 3.23
CA PHE A 102 13.50 -6.22 4.20
C PHE A 102 13.84 -5.16 5.26
N GLU A 103 15.10 -5.06 5.68
CA GLU A 103 15.56 -3.99 6.57
C GLU A 103 15.40 -2.61 5.93
N SER A 104 15.69 -2.48 4.63
CA SER A 104 15.49 -1.22 3.91
C SER A 104 14.00 -0.84 3.82
N VAL A 105 13.12 -1.82 3.64
CA VAL A 105 11.66 -1.62 3.65
C VAL A 105 11.18 -1.22 5.05
N ALA A 106 11.63 -1.93 6.09
CA ALA A 106 11.28 -1.62 7.48
C ALA A 106 11.72 -0.21 7.90
N GLN A 107 12.86 0.27 7.38
CA GLN A 107 13.29 1.66 7.62
C GLN A 107 12.31 2.67 7.02
N LYS A 108 11.74 2.39 5.84
CA LYS A 108 10.71 3.24 5.24
C LYS A 108 9.38 3.17 5.98
N GLN A 109 8.98 2.01 6.47
CA GLN A 109 7.78 1.89 7.28
C GLN A 109 7.86 2.67 8.61
N ARG A 110 9.05 2.83 9.20
CA ARG A 110 9.22 3.74 10.36
C ARG A 110 8.95 5.20 10.00
N GLU A 111 9.41 5.64 8.83
CA GLU A 111 9.15 7.00 8.33
C GLU A 111 7.65 7.21 8.04
N HIS A 112 6.98 6.20 7.47
CA HIS A 112 5.54 6.25 7.22
C HIS A 112 4.73 6.30 8.51
N LEU A 113 5.05 5.46 9.50
CA LEU A 113 4.40 5.48 10.81
C LEU A 113 4.47 6.86 11.46
N ALA A 114 5.67 7.45 11.54
CA ALA A 114 5.86 8.79 12.10
C ALA A 114 5.07 9.87 11.35
N ARG A 115 4.97 9.75 10.01
CA ARG A 115 4.17 10.67 9.19
C ARG A 115 2.68 10.53 9.46
N LEU A 116 2.15 9.31 9.56
CA LEU A 116 0.74 9.07 9.85
C LEU A 116 0.37 9.54 11.27
N GLU A 117 1.25 9.35 12.25
CA GLU A 117 1.08 9.89 13.61
C GLU A 117 0.96 11.42 13.57
N SER A 118 1.85 12.10 12.84
CA SER A 118 1.77 13.56 12.67
C SER A 118 0.49 14.02 11.96
N LEU A 119 -0.03 13.24 11.00
CA LEU A 119 -1.29 13.56 10.32
C LEU A 119 -2.48 13.41 11.27
N LEU A 120 -2.48 12.39 12.13
CA LEU A 120 -3.52 12.18 13.12
C LEU A 120 -3.55 13.34 14.12
N ASP A 121 -2.38 13.73 14.65
CA ASP A 121 -2.27 14.86 15.56
C ASP A 121 -2.79 16.17 14.95
N ALA A 122 -2.53 16.39 13.66
CA ALA A 122 -3.03 17.56 12.94
C ALA A 122 -4.55 17.52 12.75
N LEU A 123 -5.10 16.35 12.40
CA LEU A 123 -6.54 16.15 12.25
C LEU A 123 -7.26 16.41 13.57
N THR A 124 -6.81 15.81 14.67
CA THR A 124 -7.39 16.00 16.00
C THR A 124 -7.38 17.46 16.45
N ARG A 125 -6.29 18.19 16.19
CA ARG A 125 -6.22 19.63 16.49
C ARG A 125 -7.21 20.44 15.66
N SER A 126 -7.30 20.17 14.34
CA SER A 126 -8.25 20.87 13.46
C SER A 126 -9.72 20.62 13.80
N SER A 127 -10.06 19.41 14.25
CA SER A 127 -11.41 19.08 14.73
C SER A 127 -11.70 19.68 16.11
N GLY A 128 -10.68 19.86 16.95
CA GLY A 128 -10.80 20.53 18.26
C GLY A 128 -11.03 22.04 18.14
N ASP A 129 -10.45 22.70 17.13
CA ASP A 129 -10.58 24.15 16.91
C ASP A 129 -11.98 24.57 16.42
N LEU A 130 -12.83 23.64 15.96
CA LEU A 130 -14.21 23.93 15.53
C LEU A 130 -15.24 23.80 16.68
N ALA A 131 -14.82 23.40 17.88
CA ALA A 131 -15.69 23.16 19.03
C ALA A 131 -15.55 24.18 20.17
N GLY A 132 -14.84 25.29 19.93
CA GLY A 132 -14.57 26.37 20.91
C GLY A 132 -15.39 27.64 20.68
#